data_AF-A0A965XP50-F1
#
_entry.id   AF-A0A965XP50-F1
#
_cell.length_a   1.000
_cell.length_b   1.000
_cell.length_c   1.000
_cell.angle_alpha   90.00
_cell.angle_beta   90.00
_cell.angle_gamma   90.00
#
_symmetry.space_group_name_H-M   'P 1'
#
loop_
_entity.id
_entity.type
_entity.pdbx_description
1 polymer ?
#
loop_
_entity_poly.entity_id
_entity_poly.type
_entity_poly.pdbx_seq_one_letter_code
_entity_poly.pdbx_strand_id
1 'polypeptide(L)'
;TLDRVASLARLRHIDDRLARRLESIWEFVQMRRLQAGLKNSNLECGPSWIRPYQLPKMEMRELKSGIQAVQEFVNLVVAGAAY
;
A
#
# COMPACT_ATOMS: atom_id res chain seq x y z
N THR A 1 6.22 -2.30 9.44
CA THR A 1 5.49 -2.93 8.32
C THR A 1 6.42 -3.33 7.21
N LEU A 2 7.26 -2.41 6.70
CA LEU A 2 8.26 -2.71 5.67
C LEU A 2 9.26 -3.80 6.09
N ASP A 3 9.74 -3.79 7.34
CA ASP A 3 10.65 -4.84 7.84
C ASP A 3 10.06 -6.26 7.75
N ARG A 4 8.74 -6.37 7.88
CA ARG A 4 8.04 -7.66 7.73
C ARG A 4 7.98 -8.08 6.27
N VAL A 5 7.72 -7.15 5.35
CA VAL A 5 7.75 -7.41 3.89
C VAL A 5 9.15 -7.86 3.47
N ALA A 6 10.19 -7.14 3.92
CA ALA A 6 11.58 -7.48 3.66
C ALA A 6 11.95 -8.86 4.24
N SER A 7 11.49 -9.18 5.45
CA SER A 7 11.71 -10.49 6.06
C SER A 7 11.04 -11.62 5.27
N LEU A 8 9.80 -11.41 4.80
CA LEU A 8 9.06 -12.39 4.00
C LEU A 8 9.73 -12.64 2.64
N ALA A 9 10.23 -11.60 1.99
CA ALA A 9 10.99 -11.72 0.75
C ALA A 9 12.30 -12.48 0.97
N ARG A 10 13.05 -12.13 2.04
CA ARG A 10 14.30 -12.81 2.41
C ARG A 10 14.11 -14.30 2.66
N LEU A 11 12.99 -14.68 3.28
CA LEU A 11 12.61 -16.07 3.54
C LEU A 11 11.93 -16.75 2.34
N ARG A 12 11.86 -16.08 1.17
CA ARG A 12 11.23 -16.59 -0.06
C ARG A 12 9.73 -16.92 0.09
N HIS A 13 9.05 -16.36 1.09
CA HIS A 13 7.59 -16.51 1.24
C HIS A 13 6.81 -15.66 0.22
N ILE A 14 7.44 -14.60 -0.29
CA ILE A 14 6.95 -13.79 -1.39
C ILE A 14 8.11 -13.54 -2.35
N ASP A 15 7.82 -13.30 -3.62
CA ASP A 15 8.86 -12.94 -4.60
C ASP A 15 9.27 -11.46 -4.48
N ASP A 16 10.47 -11.14 -4.97
CA ASP A 16 11.04 -9.80 -4.89
C ASP A 16 10.26 -8.73 -5.68
N ARG A 17 9.48 -9.14 -6.69
CA ARG A 17 8.63 -8.21 -7.44
C ARG A 17 7.40 -7.86 -6.63
N LEU A 18 6.76 -8.82 -5.97
CA LEU A 18 5.66 -8.59 -5.05
C LEU A 18 6.11 -7.72 -3.86
N ALA A 19 7.26 -8.02 -3.25
CA ALA A 19 7.82 -7.25 -2.15
C ALA A 19 7.99 -5.76 -2.52
N ARG A 20 8.66 -5.46 -3.64
CA ARG A 20 8.83 -4.08 -4.12
C ARG A 20 7.51 -3.36 -4.40
N ARG A 21 6.52 -4.07 -4.95
CA ARG A 21 5.18 -3.49 -5.19
C ARG A 21 4.47 -3.16 -3.88
N LEU A 22 4.60 -4.00 -2.85
CA LEU A 22 4.05 -3.77 -1.51
C LEU A 22 4.72 -2.60 -0.79
N GLU A 23 6.04 -2.47 -0.92
CA GLU A 23 6.80 -1.34 -0.37
C GLU A 23 6.38 -0.02 -1.05
N SER A 24 6.36 -0.01 -2.39
CA SER A 24 5.97 1.16 -3.18
C SER A 24 4.55 1.63 -2.87
N ILE A 25 3.57 0.73 -2.73
CA ILE A 25 2.21 1.13 -2.37
C ILE A 25 2.11 1.64 -0.93
N TRP A 26 2.86 1.05 0.00
CA TRP A 26 2.90 1.53 1.38
C TRP A 26 3.42 2.97 1.43
N GLU A 27 4.54 3.26 0.78
CA GLU A 27 5.12 4.60 0.70
C GLU A 27 4.16 5.60 0.05
N PHE A 28 3.58 5.23 -1.10
CA PHE A 28 2.58 6.06 -1.79
C PHE A 28 1.43 6.43 -0.86
N VAL A 29 0.87 5.44 -0.14
CA VAL A 29 -0.27 5.67 0.75
C VAL A 29 0.12 6.58 1.91
N GLN A 30 1.27 6.35 2.55
CA GLN A 30 1.72 7.19 3.66
C GLN A 30 1.99 8.63 3.23
N MET A 31 2.62 8.83 2.07
CA MET A 31 2.86 10.17 1.53
C MET A 31 1.56 10.91 1.22
N ARG A 32 0.57 10.24 0.63
CA ARG A 32 -0.75 10.84 0.38
C ARG A 32 -1.47 11.21 1.65
N ARG A 33 -1.37 10.37 2.68
CA ARG A 33 -1.95 10.64 3.99
C ARG A 33 -1.31 11.85 4.67
N LEU A 34 0.01 11.95 4.60
CA LEU A 34 0.75 13.11 5.11
C LEU A 34 0.34 14.39 4.37
N GLN A 35 0.32 14.37 3.03
CA GLN A 35 -0.12 15.51 2.23
C GLN A 35 -1.56 15.94 2.53
N ALA A 36 -2.47 14.99 2.70
CA ALA A 36 -3.85 15.28 3.09
C ALA A 36 -3.92 15.92 4.49
N GLY A 37 -3.14 15.40 5.44
CA GLY A 37 -3.04 15.97 6.80
C GLY A 37 -2.48 17.39 6.80
N LEU A 38 -1.40 17.64 6.06
CA LEU A 38 -0.80 18.97 5.92
C LEU A 38 -1.73 19.98 5.26
N LYS A 39 -2.55 19.57 4.28
CA LYS A 39 -3.54 20.45 3.65
C LYS A 39 -4.70 20.80 4.58
N ASN A 40 -5.02 19.92 5.52
CA ASN A 40 -6.16 20.05 6.43
C ASN A 40 -5.76 20.57 7.82
N SER A 41 -4.52 21.06 8.01
CA SER A 41 -3.96 21.45 9.32
C SER A 41 -4.72 22.56 10.07
N ASN A 42 -5.75 23.16 9.46
CA ASN A 42 -6.61 24.18 10.06
C ASN A 42 -8.03 23.69 10.43
N LEU A 43 -8.38 22.44 10.14
CA LEU A 43 -9.68 21.84 10.47
C LEU A 43 -9.43 20.59 11.32
N GLU A 44 -10.16 20.48 12.44
CA GLU A 44 -10.13 19.33 13.34
C GLU A 44 -9.94 18.03 12.55
N CYS A 45 -8.84 17.32 12.85
CA CYS A 45 -8.28 16.22 12.10
C CYS A 45 -9.33 15.24 11.55
N GLY A 46 -9.86 15.55 10.38
CA GLY A 46 -10.67 14.63 9.60
C GLY A 46 -9.79 13.45 9.18
N PRO A 47 -10.36 12.24 9.07
CA PRO A 47 -9.57 11.05 8.78
C PRO A 47 -8.80 11.19 7.46
N SER A 48 -7.52 10.85 7.51
CA SER A 48 -6.57 10.93 6.39
C SER A 48 -6.84 9.81 5.38
N TRP A 49 -7.93 9.95 4.65
CA TRP A 49 -8.30 9.05 3.57
C TRP A 49 -7.72 9.53 2.25
N ILE A 50 -7.28 8.58 1.43
CA ILE A 50 -6.99 8.85 0.03
C ILE A 50 -8.32 8.84 -0.71
N ARG A 51 -8.60 9.90 -1.48
CA ARG A 51 -9.79 10.02 -2.33
C ARG A 51 -9.39 9.67 -3.77
N PRO A 52 -9.61 8.44 -4.27
CA PRO A 52 -9.04 7.98 -5.54
C PRO A 52 -9.50 8.81 -6.75
N TYR A 53 -10.74 9.30 -6.71
CA TYR A 53 -11.34 10.14 -7.74
C TYR A 53 -10.71 11.54 -7.86
N GLN A 54 -9.92 11.95 -6.85
CA GLN A 54 -9.19 13.22 -6.86
C GLN A 54 -7.73 13.05 -7.29
N LEU A 55 -7.29 11.81 -7.55
CA LEU A 55 -5.92 11.54 -7.99
C LEU A 55 -5.78 11.78 -9.50
N PRO A 56 -4.66 12.37 -9.95
CA PRO A 56 -4.24 12.33 -11.34
C PRO A 56 -4.25 10.91 -11.91
N LYS A 57 -4.50 10.78 -13.22
CA LYS A 57 -4.61 9.48 -13.89
C LYS A 57 -3.40 8.56 -13.67
N MET A 58 -2.19 9.10 -13.56
CA MET A 58 -0.97 8.31 -13.31
C MET A 58 -0.98 7.71 -11.90
N GLU A 59 -1.21 8.54 -10.89
CA GLU A 59 -1.28 8.09 -9.49
C GLU A 59 -2.44 7.13 -9.24
N MET A 60 -3.56 7.29 -9.95
CA MET A 60 -4.66 6.34 -9.90
C MET A 60 -4.26 4.95 -10.44
N ARG A 61 -3.41 4.90 -11.48
CA ARG A 61 -2.87 3.63 -11.99
C ARG A 61 -1.90 3.00 -11.00
N GLU A 62 -1.04 3.80 -10.37
CA GLU A 62 -0.14 3.32 -9.32
C GLU A 62 -0.90 2.74 -8.13
N LEU A 63 -1.93 3.45 -7.65
CA LEU A 63 -2.82 2.98 -6.60
C LEU A 63 -3.49 1.66 -6.99
N LYS A 64 -4.01 1.53 -8.21
CA LYS A 64 -4.61 0.28 -8.70
C LYS A 64 -3.60 -0.88 -8.72
N SER A 65 -2.40 -0.65 -9.23
CA SER A 65 -1.33 -1.65 -9.26
C SER A 65 -0.92 -2.11 -7.86
N GLY A 66 -0.87 -1.17 -6.91
CA GLY A 66 -0.57 -1.45 -5.51
C GLY A 66 -1.68 -2.22 -4.80
N ILE A 67 -2.95 -1.86 -5.01
CA ILE A 67 -4.10 -2.64 -4.49
C ILE A 67 -4.04 -4.08 -5.00
N GLN A 68 -3.70 -4.28 -6.27
CA GLN A 68 -3.54 -5.63 -6.82
C GLN A 68 -2.41 -6.42 -6.12
N ALA A 69 -1.30 -5.76 -5.77
CA ALA A 69 -0.21 -6.40 -5.01
C ALA A 69 -0.66 -6.80 -3.60
N VAL A 70 -1.45 -5.95 -2.93
CA VAL A 70 -2.03 -6.28 -1.62
C VAL A 70 -2.99 -7.46 -1.73
N GLN A 71 -3.83 -7.49 -2.76
CA GLN A 71 -4.75 -8.62 -2.98
C GLN A 71 -4.00 -9.93 -3.22
N GLU A 72 -2.95 -9.89 -4.04
CA GLU A 72 -2.06 -11.02 -4.30
C GLU A 72 -1.43 -11.55 -3.01
N PHE A 73 -0.94 -10.65 -2.15
CA PHE A 73 -0.41 -11.00 -0.84
C PHE A 73 -1.47 -11.63 0.09
N VAL A 74 -2.67 -11.06 0.16
CA VAL A 74 -3.77 -11.61 0.96
C VAL A 74 -4.13 -13.02 0.48
N ASN A 75 -4.18 -13.25 -0.83
CA ASN A 75 -4.48 -14.56 -1.39
C ASN A 75 -3.42 -15.60 -0.98
N LEU A 76 -2.13 -15.23 -0.95
CA LEU A 76 -1.07 -16.11 -0.46
C LEU A 76 -1.25 -16.47 1.02
N VAL A 77 -1.57 -15.49 1.87
CA VAL A 77 -1.81 -15.71 3.29
C VAL A 77 -3.02 -16.63 3.50
N VAL A 78 -4.11 -16.40 2.78
CA VAL A 78 -5.32 -17.23 2.86
C VAL A 78 -5.05 -18.65 2.38
N ALA A 79 -4.32 -18.83 1.27
CA ALA A 79 -3.95 -20.15 0.78
C ALA A 79 -3.08 -20.92 1.78
N GLY A 80 -2.16 -20.23 2.47
CA GLY A 80 -1.32 -20.82 3.51
C GLY A 80 -2.07 -21.15 4.81
N ALA A 81 -3.14 -20.41 5.13
CA ALA A 81 -3.96 -20.66 6.33
C ALA A 81 -5.04 -21.76 6.13
N ALA A 82 -5.32 -22.13 4.88
CA ALA A 82 -6.25 -23.20 4.53
C ALA A 82 -5.61 -24.61 4.58
N TYR A 83 -4.32 -24.69 4.90
CA TYR A 83 -3.54 -25.91 5.15
C TYR A 83 -3.21 -26.04 6.64
#